data_AF-A0A958FB48-F1
#
_entry.id   AF-A0A958FB48-F1
#
_cell.length_a   1.000
_cell.length_b   1.000
_cell.length_c   1.000
_cell.angle_alpha   90.00
_cell.angle_beta   90.00
_cell.angle_gamma   90.00
#
_symmetry.space_group_name_H-M   'P 1'
#
loop_
_entity.id
_entity.type
_entity.pdbx_description
1 polymer ?
#
loop_
_entity_poly.entity_id
_entity_poly.type
_entity_poly.pdbx_seq_one_letter_code
_entity_poly.pdbx_strand_id
1 'polypeptide(L)'
;MSIFTNPASGAKEDAIKYINALLNLLEGQDPLNVLQTMPAFVAEVVHGLSDAQLRRPEAPGKWSLVQVVQHLADSELVWAYRLRMIL
;
A
#
# COMPACT_ATOMS: atom_id res chain seq x y z
N MET A 1 10.19 -12.98 -12.25
CA MET A 1 9.05 -12.26 -11.66
C MET A 1 9.56 -11.31 -10.60
N SER A 2 8.85 -10.20 -10.35
CA SER A 2 9.23 -9.26 -9.29
C SER A 2 9.21 -9.96 -7.93
N ILE A 3 10.13 -9.60 -7.03
CA ILE A 3 10.09 -10.05 -5.63
C ILE A 3 8.86 -9.53 -4.88
N PHE A 4 8.19 -8.52 -5.43
CA PHE A 4 6.92 -7.97 -4.93
C PHE A 4 5.70 -8.65 -5.57
N THR A 5 5.86 -9.87 -6.08
CA THR A 5 4.76 -10.67 -6.63
C THR A 5 4.66 -11.98 -5.88
N ASN A 6 3.48 -12.27 -5.34
CA ASN A 6 3.14 -13.57 -4.77
C ASN A 6 2.29 -14.36 -5.78
N PRO A 7 2.89 -15.19 -6.65
CA PRO A 7 2.14 -15.93 -7.65
C PRO A 7 1.23 -16.97 -6.98
N ALA A 8 -0.03 -17.05 -7.42
CA ALA A 8 -0.99 -18.04 -6.91
C ALA A 8 -0.55 -19.50 -7.18
N SER A 9 0.33 -19.71 -8.16
CA SER A 9 0.95 -21.00 -8.49
C SER A 9 2.27 -21.26 -7.76
N GLY A 10 2.70 -20.36 -6.86
CA GLY A 10 3.99 -20.43 -6.19
C GLY A 10 4.02 -21.41 -5.01
N ALA A 11 5.20 -21.96 -4.73
CA ALA A 11 5.43 -22.76 -3.53
C ALA A 11 5.55 -21.87 -2.28
N LYS A 12 5.56 -22.48 -1.09
CA LYS A 12 5.67 -21.78 0.20
C LYS A 12 6.87 -20.82 0.27
N GLU A 13 7.95 -21.17 -0.42
CA GLU A 13 9.19 -20.39 -0.51
C GLU A 13 8.98 -19.03 -1.21
N ASP A 14 8.12 -18.96 -2.23
CA ASP A 14 7.85 -17.72 -2.96
C ASP A 14 7.00 -16.76 -2.13
N ALA A 15 6.07 -17.29 -1.34
CA ALA A 15 5.31 -16.50 -0.37
C ALA A 15 6.24 -15.89 0.71
N ILE A 16 7.20 -16.65 1.23
CA ILE A 16 8.17 -16.13 2.21
C ILE A 16 9.04 -15.03 1.61
N LYS A 17 9.53 -15.19 0.38
CA LYS A 17 10.31 -14.13 -0.31
C LYS A 17 9.48 -12.85 -0.47
N TYR A 18 8.22 -12.99 -0.88
CA TYR A 18 7.31 -11.85 -1.01
C TYR A 18 7.06 -11.15 0.32
N ILE A 19 6.76 -11.90 1.38
CA ILE A 19 6.53 -11.34 2.73
C ILE A 19 7.77 -10.59 3.21
N ASN A 20 8.95 -11.20 3.10
CA ASN A 20 10.21 -10.57 3.51
C ASN A 20 10.50 -9.30 2.69
N ALA A 21 10.26 -9.33 1.38
CA ALA A 21 10.43 -8.16 0.52
C ALA A 21 9.53 -6.98 0.97
N LEU A 22 8.27 -7.25 1.34
CA LEU A 22 7.36 -6.24 1.87
C LEU A 22 7.78 -5.72 3.24
N LEU A 23 8.09 -6.60 4.19
CA LEU A 23 8.49 -6.20 5.54
C LEU A 23 9.79 -5.39 5.52
N ASN A 24 10.70 -5.67 4.59
CA ASN A 24 11.93 -4.89 4.43
C ASN A 24 11.67 -3.44 3.98
N LEU A 25 10.54 -3.13 3.32
CA LEU A 25 10.17 -1.75 2.98
C LEU A 25 9.88 -0.89 4.21
N LEU A 26 9.63 -1.53 5.36
CA LEU A 26 9.36 -0.83 6.61
C LEU A 26 10.65 -0.45 7.34
N GLU A 27 11.82 -0.86 6.86
CA GLU A 27 13.13 -0.52 7.43
C GLU A 27 13.21 -0.76 8.96
N GLY A 28 12.56 -1.83 9.43
CA GLY A 28 12.52 -2.21 10.86
C GLY A 28 11.44 -1.52 11.69
N GLN A 29 10.59 -0.68 11.10
CA GLN A 29 9.41 -0.15 11.77
C GLN A 29 8.39 -1.27 12.07
N ASP A 30 7.71 -1.17 13.21
CA ASP A 30 6.60 -2.07 13.55
C ASP A 30 5.47 -1.93 12.53
N PRO A 31 5.09 -3.02 11.81
CA PRO A 31 4.03 -2.96 10.80
C PRO A 31 2.69 -2.46 11.36
N LEU A 32 2.35 -2.81 12.60
CA LEU A 32 1.09 -2.39 13.20
C LEU A 32 1.06 -0.89 13.47
N ASN A 33 2.16 -0.33 13.97
CA ASN A 33 2.30 1.12 14.13
C ASN A 33 2.26 1.86 12.78
N VAL A 34 2.90 1.32 11.73
CA VAL A 34 2.84 1.92 10.39
C VAL A 34 1.39 1.94 9.88
N LEU A 35 0.67 0.82 9.98
CA LEU A 35 -0.75 0.76 9.59
C LEU A 35 -1.61 1.76 10.39
N GLN A 36 -1.40 1.86 11.70
CA GLN A 36 -2.17 2.76 12.57
C GLN A 36 -1.93 4.24 12.26
N THR A 37 -0.69 4.62 11.92
CA THR A 37 -0.30 6.02 11.71
C THR A 37 -0.50 6.51 10.28
N MET A 38 -0.61 5.59 9.31
CA MET A 38 -0.67 5.91 7.88
C MET A 38 -1.81 6.89 7.49
N PRO A 39 -3.06 6.78 8.00
CA PRO A 39 -4.12 7.73 7.65
C PRO A 39 -3.77 9.18 8.00
N ALA A 40 -3.18 9.42 9.18
CA ALA A 40 -2.77 10.74 9.62
C ALA A 40 -1.61 11.28 8.77
N PHE A 41 -0.63 10.41 8.47
CA PHE A 41 0.50 10.75 7.61
C PHE A 41 0.04 11.15 6.19
N VAL A 42 -0.87 10.39 5.57
CA VAL A 42 -1.41 10.73 4.24
C VAL A 42 -2.11 12.08 4.29
N ALA A 43 -2.95 12.33 5.30
CA ALA A 43 -3.65 13.60 5.46
C ALA A 43 -2.68 14.80 5.56
N GLU A 44 -1.58 14.64 6.29
CA GLU A 44 -0.53 15.65 6.42
C GLU A 44 0.19 15.90 5.09
N VAL A 45 0.61 14.84 4.38
CA VAL A 45 1.37 14.96 3.12
C VAL A 45 0.56 15.61 2.00
N VAL A 46 -0.76 15.40 1.97
CA VAL A 46 -1.63 16.00 0.95
C VAL A 46 -2.13 17.39 1.33
N HIS A 47 -1.90 17.82 2.57
CA HIS A 47 -2.39 19.10 3.07
C HIS A 47 -1.79 20.27 2.28
N GLY A 48 -2.65 21.18 1.81
CA GLY A 48 -2.24 22.38 1.08
C GLY A 48 -1.90 22.17 -0.39
N LEU A 49 -1.97 20.94 -0.92
CA LEU A 49 -1.84 20.70 -2.36
C LEU A 49 -3.09 21.16 -3.11
N SER A 50 -2.88 21.81 -4.25
CA SER A 50 -3.98 22.15 -5.17
C SER A 50 -4.51 20.90 -5.87
N ASP A 51 -5.76 20.95 -6.34
CA ASP A 51 -6.37 19.86 -7.12
C ASP A 51 -5.53 19.49 -8.37
N ALA A 52 -4.92 20.49 -9.02
CA ALA A 52 -4.02 20.27 -10.15
C ALA A 52 -2.76 19.47 -9.76
N GLN A 53 -2.18 19.71 -8.58
CA GLN A 53 -1.05 18.94 -8.07
C GLN A 53 -1.48 17.51 -7.71
N LEU A 54 -2.62 17.35 -7.05
CA LEU A 54 -3.16 16.04 -6.64
C LEU A 54 -3.47 15.14 -7.84
N ARG A 55 -3.92 15.71 -8.96
CA ARG A 55 -4.29 14.99 -10.19
C ARG A 55 -3.14 14.82 -11.17
N ARG A 56 -1.97 15.42 -10.92
CA ARG A 56 -0.82 15.30 -11.82
C ARG A 56 -0.20 13.89 -11.70
N PRO A 57 -0.12 13.11 -12.79
CA PRO A 57 0.63 11.86 -12.80
C PRO A 57 2.13 12.09 -12.63
N GLU A 58 2.83 11.16 -11.99
CA GLU A 58 4.30 11.17 -11.86
C GLU A 58 4.99 11.20 -13.24
N ALA A 59 4.50 10.39 -14.17
CA ALA A 59 4.96 10.28 -15.55
C ALA A 59 3.82 9.77 -16.46
N PRO A 60 3.94 9.81 -17.80
CA PRO A 60 2.92 9.27 -18.70
C PRO A 60 2.57 7.81 -18.37
N GLY A 61 1.28 7.55 -18.13
CA GLY A 61 0.77 6.22 -17.76
C GLY A 61 0.97 5.82 -16.28
N LYS A 62 1.58 6.68 -15.45
CA LYS A 62 1.68 6.47 -14.00
C LYS A 62 0.47 7.05 -13.28
N TRP A 63 0.35 6.73 -12.00
CA TRP A 63 -0.71 7.25 -11.16
C TRP A 63 -0.41 8.66 -10.70
N SER A 64 -1.48 9.42 -10.49
CA SER A 64 -1.48 10.66 -9.74
C SER A 64 -1.63 10.39 -8.23
N LEU A 65 -1.36 11.39 -7.41
CA LEU A 65 -1.46 11.25 -5.96
C LEU A 65 -2.87 10.85 -5.52
N VAL A 66 -3.91 11.47 -6.11
CA VAL A 66 -5.31 11.13 -5.79
C VAL A 66 -5.64 9.67 -6.12
N GLN A 67 -5.07 9.11 -7.20
CA GLN A 67 -5.27 7.71 -7.57
C GLN A 67 -4.56 6.76 -6.60
N VAL A 68 -3.35 7.11 -6.13
CA VAL A 68 -2.65 6.34 -5.10
C VAL A 68 -3.47 6.31 -3.80
N VAL A 69 -3.93 7.47 -3.32
CA VAL A 69 -4.71 7.58 -2.08
C VAL A 69 -6.05 6.82 -2.19
N GLN A 70 -6.74 6.93 -3.33
CA GLN A 70 -7.96 6.14 -3.58
C GLN A 70 -7.67 4.64 -3.51
N HIS A 71 -6.59 4.18 -4.15
CA HIS A 71 -6.25 2.75 -4.15
C HIS A 71 -5.90 2.23 -2.75
N LEU A 72 -5.26 3.05 -1.91
CA LEU A 72 -5.01 2.73 -0.51
C LEU A 72 -6.32 2.55 0.27
N ALA A 73 -7.29 3.45 0.07
CA ALA A 73 -8.61 3.35 0.70
C ALA A 73 -9.39 2.11 0.25
N ASP A 74 -9.36 1.79 -1.05
CA ASP A 74 -9.99 0.59 -1.59
C ASP A 74 -9.36 -0.69 -1.00
N SER A 75 -8.03 -0.70 -0.87
CA SER A 75 -7.28 -1.84 -0.32
C SER A 75 -7.59 -2.05 1.17
N GLU A 76 -7.68 -0.98 1.95
CA GLU A 76 -8.03 -1.04 3.37
C GLU A 76 -9.44 -1.63 3.57
N LEU A 77 -10.41 -1.21 2.76
CA LEU A 77 -11.77 -1.74 2.83
C LEU A 77 -11.79 -3.26 2.57
N VAL A 78 -11.12 -3.72 1.52
CA VAL A 78 -11.05 -5.14 1.17
C VAL A 78 -10.32 -5.95 2.24
N TRP A 79 -9.21 -5.44 2.77
CA TRP A 79 -8.45 -6.10 3.83
C TRP A 79 -9.27 -6.23 5.12
N ALA A 80 -9.91 -5.13 5.55
CA ALA A 80 -10.73 -5.12 6.75
C ALA A 80 -11.97 -6.02 6.62
N TYR A 81 -12.54 -6.15 5.42
CA TYR A 81 -13.59 -7.15 5.14
C TYR A 81 -13.06 -8.58 5.30
N ARG A 82 -11.91 -8.90 4.70
CA ARG A 82 -11.30 -10.24 4.78
C ARG A 82 -10.92 -10.63 6.20
N LEU A 83 -10.41 -9.70 7.00
CA LEU A 83 -10.12 -9.95 8.42
C LEU A 83 -11.39 -10.34 9.19
N ARG A 84 -12.51 -9.64 8.97
CA ARG A 84 -13.78 -9.97 9.64
C ARG A 84 -14.37 -11.32 9.22
N MET A 85 -13.97 -11.87 8.08
CA MET A 85 -14.42 -13.21 7.67
C MET A 85 -13.65 -14.35 8.35
N ILE A 86 -12.45 -14.07 8.89
CA ILE A 86 -11.58 -15.09 9.50
C ILE A 86 -11.55 -15.04 11.03
N LEU A 87 -12.15 -13.99 11.63
CA LEU A 87 -12.38 -13.83 13.06
C LEU A 87 -13.81 -14.22 13.40
#